data_AF-A0A918B0X1-F1
#
_entry.id   AF-A0A918B0X1-F1
#
_cell.length_a   1.000
_cell.length_b   1.000
_cell.length_c   1.000
_cell.angle_alpha   90.00
_cell.angle_beta   90.00
_cell.angle_gamma   90.00
#
_symmetry.space_group_name_H-M   'P 1'
#
loop_
_entity.id
_entity.type
_entity.pdbx_description
1 polymer ?
#
loop_
_entity_poly.entity_id
_entity_poly.type
_entity_poly.pdbx_seq_one_letter_code
_entity_poly.pdbx_strand_id
1 'polypeptide(L)' 'MTRKQQLAALAVATGQEMVRIGAEHGIDSDIAQDAAQLASKAADAAEAAGCTATDYDRARRTH' A
#
# COMPACT_ATOMS: atom_id res chain seq x y z
N MET A 1 -14.60 -10.10 -2.86
CA MET A 1 -13.14 -10.09 -2.60
C MET A 1 -12.64 -11.52 -2.48
N THR A 2 -11.73 -11.92 -3.35
CA THR A 2 -11.05 -13.23 -3.27
C THR A 2 -9.90 -13.17 -2.25
N ARG A 3 -9.42 -14.32 -1.74
CA ARG A 3 -8.24 -14.36 -0.84
C ARG A 3 -7.00 -13.70 -1.46
N LYS A 4 -6.84 -13.79 -2.78
CA LYS A 4 -5.75 -13.15 -3.53
C LYS A 4 -5.86 -11.63 -3.50
N GLN A 5 -7.05 -11.09 -3.74
CA GLN A 5 -7.32 -9.65 -3.64
C GLN A 5 -7.19 -9.14 -2.21
N GLN A 6 -7.58 -9.95 -1.21
CA GLN A 6 -7.38 -9.61 0.20
C GLN A 6 -5.90 -9.50 0.57
N LEU A 7 -5.09 -10.45 0.13
CA LEU A 7 -3.65 -10.40 0.32
C LEU A 7 -3.02 -9.20 -0.40
N ALA A 8 -3.42 -8.93 -1.65
CA ALA A 8 -2.93 -7.79 -2.42
C ALA A 8 -3.27 -6.46 -1.75
N ALA A 9 -4.54 -6.25 -1.38
CA ALA A 9 -4.99 -5.03 -0.70
C ALA A 9 -4.28 -4.82 0.64
N LEU A 10 -4.05 -5.90 1.40
CA LEU A 10 -3.29 -5.87 2.65
C LEU A 10 -1.84 -5.45 2.41
N ALA A 11 -1.13 -6.12 1.50
CA ALA A 11 0.27 -5.82 1.21
C ALA A 11 0.48 -4.38 0.73
N VAL A 12 -0.40 -3.88 -0.15
CA VAL A 12 -0.36 -2.49 -0.63
C VAL A 12 -0.61 -1.51 0.52
N ALA A 13 -1.66 -1.73 1.31
CA ALA A 13 -1.99 -0.83 2.42
C ALA A 13 -0.84 -0.75 3.45
N THR A 14 -0.24 -1.89 3.81
CA THR A 14 0.91 -1.92 4.71
C THR A 14 2.13 -1.24 4.11
N GLY A 15 2.43 -1.45 2.82
CA GLY A 15 3.54 -0.79 2.14
C GLY A 15 3.41 0.74 2.12
N GLN A 16 2.22 1.24 1.81
CA GLN A 16 1.92 2.68 1.85
C GLN A 16 2.08 3.25 3.28
N GLU A 17 1.62 2.50 4.28
CA GLU A 17 1.73 2.91 5.68
C GLU A 17 3.19 2.98 6.16
N MET A 18 4.01 2.00 5.78
CA MET A 18 5.44 2.01 6.10
C MET A 18 6.16 3.23 5.50
N VAL A 19 5.85 3.57 4.25
CA VAL A 19 6.38 4.78 3.59
C VAL A 19 5.94 6.04 4.32
N ARG A 20 4.65 6.14 4.69
CA ARG A 20 4.12 7.28 5.45
C ARG A 20 4.83 7.46 6.78
N ILE A 21 4.97 6.37 7.55
CA ILE A 21 5.69 6.39 8.85
C ILE A 21 7.14 6.83 8.66
N GLY A 22 7.82 6.34 7.61
CA GLY A 22 9.18 6.77 7.30
C GLY A 22 9.27 8.28 7.07
N ALA A 23 8.36 8.83 6.24
CA ALA A 23 8.29 10.27 5.99
C ALA A 23 7.99 11.07 7.26
N GLU A 24 7.09 10.60 8.13
CA GLU A 24 6.75 11.25 9.41
C GLU A 24 7.94 11.31 10.38
N HIS A 25 8.84 10.33 10.31
CA HIS A 25 10.08 10.32 11.09
C HIS A 25 11.25 11.05 10.41
N GLY A 26 11.00 11.77 9.32
CA GLY A 26 12.03 12.53 8.61
C GLY A 26 13.02 11.66 7.84
N ILE A 27 12.65 10.42 7.50
CA ILE A 27 13.41 9.58 6.59
C ILE A 27 13.14 10.08 5.17
N ASP A 28 13.89 11.11 4.78
CA ASP A 28 13.88 11.67 3.44
C ASP A 28 15.19 11.27 2.74
N SER A 29 15.08 10.25 1.89
CA SER A 29 16.18 9.73 1.08
C SER A 29 15.64 9.31 -0.29
N ASP A 30 16.55 9.18 -1.26
CA ASP A 30 16.29 8.56 -2.55
C ASP A 30 15.61 7.18 -2.40
N ILE A 31 16.04 6.38 -1.43
CA ILE A 31 15.42 5.08 -1.11
C ILE A 31 13.97 5.24 -0.64
N ALA A 32 13.67 6.24 0.19
CA ALA A 32 12.31 6.50 0.66
C ALA A 32 11.40 6.96 -0.48
N GLN A 33 11.93 7.78 -1.39
CA GLN A 33 11.24 8.22 -2.61
C GLN A 33 10.94 7.04 -3.53
N ASP A 34 11.91 6.15 -3.77
CA ASP A 34 11.73 4.93 -4.54
C ASP A 34 10.69 3.99 -3.90
N ALA A 35 10.72 3.85 -2.58
CA ALA A 35 9.75 3.05 -1.84
C ALA A 35 8.32 3.61 -1.98
N ALA A 36 8.16 4.93 -1.90
CA ALA A 36 6.87 5.59 -2.14
C ALA A 36 6.35 5.33 -3.55
N GLN A 37 7.23 5.44 -4.54
CA GLN A 37 6.87 5.21 -5.94
C GLN A 37 6.53 3.75 -6.20
N LEU A 38 7.22 2.80 -5.55
CA LEU A 38 6.91 1.38 -5.62
C LEU A 38 5.56 1.06 -4.96
N ALA A 39 5.27 1.64 -3.80
CA ALA A 39 3.98 1.47 -3.12
C ALA A 39 2.81 2.00 -3.97
N SER A 40 3.00 3.12 -4.68
CA SER A 40 2.02 3.64 -5.63
C SER A 40 1.78 2.67 -6.79
N LYS A 41 2.85 2.17 -7.43
CA LYS A 41 2.73 1.21 -8.52
C LYS A 41 2.04 -0.09 -8.10
N ALA A 42 2.29 -0.54 -6.87
CA ALA A 42 1.63 -1.72 -6.31
C ALA A 42 0.12 -1.49 -6.13
N ALA A 43 -0.30 -0.28 -5.72
CA ALA A 43 -1.70 0.10 -5.67
C ALA A 43 -2.34 0.11 -7.05
N ASP A 44 -1.71 0.75 -8.04
CA ASP A 44 -2.20 0.78 -9.43
C ASP A 44 -2.40 -0.64 -9.99
N ALA A 45 -1.44 -1.54 -9.73
CA ALA A 45 -1.52 -2.93 -10.16
C ALA A 45 -2.63 -3.71 -9.44
N ALA A 46 -2.82 -3.49 -8.14
CA ALA A 46 -3.88 -4.13 -7.37
C ALA A 46 -5.27 -3.63 -7.77
N GLU A 47 -5.42 -2.34 -8.10
CA GLU A 47 -6.64 -1.75 -8.64
C GLU A 47 -6.97 -2.30 -10.04
N ALA A 48 -5.97 -2.41 -10.91
CA ALA A 48 -6.13 -3.07 -12.22
C ALA A 48 -6.54 -4.55 -12.09
N ALA A 49 -6.14 -5.22 -10.99
CA ALA A 49 -6.56 -6.57 -10.64
C ALA A 49 -7.94 -6.63 -9.92
N GLY A 50 -8.62 -5.49 -9.81
CA GLY A 50 -9.98 -5.37 -9.27
C GLY A 50 -10.07 -5.15 -7.76
N CYS A 51 -8.99 -4.72 -7.09
CA CYS A 51 -9.09 -4.19 -5.74
C CYS A 51 -9.73 -2.80 -5.77
N THR A 52 -10.56 -2.50 -4.78
CA THR A 52 -11.29 -1.24 -4.67
C THR A 52 -10.86 -0.44 -3.45
N ALA A 53 -11.24 0.84 -3.38
CA ALA A 53 -11.06 1.65 -2.18
C ALA A 53 -11.60 0.97 -0.90
N THR A 54 -12.74 0.27 -1.01
CA THR A 54 -13.33 -0.46 0.12
C THR A 54 -12.45 -1.63 0.58
N ASP A 55 -11.72 -2.26 -0.35
CA ASP A 55 -10.78 -3.34 -0.03
C ASP A 55 -9.58 -2.83 0.75
N TYR A 56 -9.05 -1.67 0.39
CA TYR A 56 -7.97 -1.01 1.15
C TYR A 56 -8.44 -0.51 2.51
N ASP A 57 -9.64 0.05 2.61
CA ASP A 57 -10.21 0.47 3.89
C ASP A 57 -10.44 -0.71 4.83
N ARG A 58 -10.89 -1.85 4.28
CA ARG A 58 -10.98 -3.09 5.05
C ARG A 58 -9.59 -3.55 5.50
N ALA A 59 -8.60 -3.52 4.61
CA ALA A 59 -7.23 -3.88 4.94
C ALA A 59 -6.71 -3.04 6.11
N ARG A 60 -6.81 -1.71 6.04
CA ARG A 60 -6.35 -0.78 7.10
C ARG A 60 -7.01 -1.00 8.47
N ARG A 61 -8.20 -1.59 8.52
CA ARG A 61 -8.91 -1.91 9.79
C ARG A 61 -8.53 -3.26 10.38
N THR A 62 -7.75 -4.08 9.68
CA THR A 62 -7.36 -5.42 10.12
C THR A 62 -6.02 -5.47 10.85
N HIS A 63 -5.49 -4.32 11.24
CA HIS A 63 -4.31 -4.12 12.10
C HIS A 63 -4.60 -2.92 13.03
#